data_AF-A0A8J6IYP6-F1
#
_entry.id   AF-A0A8J6IYP6-F1
#
_cell.length_a   1.000
_cell.length_b   1.000
_cell.length_c   1.000
_cell.angle_alpha   90.00
_cell.angle_beta   90.00
_cell.angle_gamma   90.00
#
_symmetry.space_group_name_H-M   'P 1'
#
loop_
_entity.id
_entity.type
_entity.pdbx_description
1 polymer ?
#
loop_
_entity_poly.entity_id
_entity_poly.type
_entity_poly.pdbx_seq_one_letter_code
_entity_poly.pdbx_strand_id
1 'polypeptide(L)'
;MSENFASFYRKASSVRELVDKAPFPEKARFQITKVIELPAKQYHRYMNELLRDVSFISRNVEDMRFDGKTETFLCLFVTCRDANTGVLVESEGFGYARYAAFIPEKKALVLDGIPVEHANEKCLRQRSVPER
;
A
#
# COMPACT_ATOMS: atom_id res chain seq x y z
N MET A 1 -8.78 -20.63 -9.60
CA MET A 1 -7.96 -19.43 -9.36
C MET A 1 -7.78 -19.31 -7.86
N SER A 2 -6.55 -19.26 -7.36
CA SER A 2 -6.31 -19.12 -5.92
C SER A 2 -6.82 -17.76 -5.47
N GLU A 3 -7.72 -17.73 -4.50
CA GLU A 3 -8.26 -16.49 -3.95
C GLU A 3 -7.26 -15.92 -2.94
N ASN A 4 -6.84 -14.67 -3.15
CA ASN A 4 -5.90 -14.01 -2.25
C ASN A 4 -6.66 -13.28 -1.15
N PHE A 5 -6.21 -13.45 0.10
CA PHE A 5 -6.82 -12.81 1.28
C PHE A 5 -5.79 -12.04 2.09
N ALA A 6 -6.19 -10.88 2.61
CA ALA A 6 -5.38 -10.07 3.51
C ALA A 6 -6.24 -9.39 4.57
N SER A 7 -5.63 -9.06 5.71
CA SER A 7 -6.28 -8.32 6.79
C SER A 7 -6.09 -6.82 6.55
N PHE A 8 -7.18 -6.09 6.30
CA PHE A 8 -7.16 -4.66 6.05
C PHE A 8 -7.43 -3.86 7.31
N TYR A 9 -6.76 -2.72 7.42
CA TYR A 9 -6.87 -1.82 8.55
C TYR A 9 -7.21 -0.43 8.05
N ARG A 10 -8.28 0.12 8.59
CA ARG A 10 -8.74 1.45 8.25
C ARG A 10 -7.94 2.50 9.02
N LYS A 11 -7.41 3.47 8.28
CA LYS A 11 -6.70 4.65 8.81
C LYS A 11 -5.60 4.27 9.80
N ALA A 12 -4.76 3.30 9.45
CA ALA A 12 -3.51 3.05 10.17
C ALA A 12 -2.47 4.10 9.75
N SER A 13 -1.77 4.70 10.71
CA SER A 13 -0.72 5.70 10.46
C SER A 13 0.61 5.07 10.03
N SER A 14 0.84 3.81 10.37
CA SER A 14 2.06 3.07 10.04
C SER A 14 1.78 1.57 9.97
N VAL A 15 2.71 0.82 9.36
CA VAL A 15 2.71 -0.65 9.36
C VAL A 15 2.79 -1.20 10.78
N ARG A 16 3.54 -0.53 11.67
CA ARG A 16 3.64 -0.92 13.08
C ARG A 16 2.28 -0.88 13.77
N GLU A 17 1.46 0.14 13.50
CA GLU A 17 0.12 0.26 14.11
C GLU A 17 -0.86 -0.83 13.63
N LEU A 18 -0.61 -1.45 12.47
CA LEU A 18 -1.48 -2.54 11.97
C LEU A 18 -1.57 -3.69 12.97
N VAL A 19 -0.51 -3.97 13.73
CA VAL A 19 -0.50 -5.08 14.71
C VAL A 19 -1.30 -4.76 15.98
N ASP A 20 -1.50 -3.48 16.27
CA ASP A 20 -2.20 -2.99 17.48
C ASP A 20 -3.70 -2.77 17.22
N LYS A 21 -4.12 -2.76 15.95
CA LYS A 21 -5.51 -2.56 15.54
C LYS A 21 -6.21 -3.89 15.28
N ALA A 22 -7.51 -3.91 15.54
CA ALA A 22 -8.36 -4.98 15.02
C ALA A 22 -8.52 -4.81 13.50
N PRO A 23 -8.27 -5.85 12.69
CA PRO A 23 -8.53 -5.79 11.26
C PRO A 23 -10.04 -5.64 11.01
N PHE A 24 -10.39 -4.93 9.94
CA PHE A 24 -11.79 -4.76 9.54
C PHE A 24 -11.88 -4.81 8.01
N PRO A 25 -12.32 -5.96 7.44
CA PRO A 25 -12.69 -7.25 8.07
C PRO A 25 -11.48 -8.11 8.48
N GLU A 26 -11.70 -9.24 9.19
CA GLU A 26 -10.65 -10.18 9.65
C GLU A 26 -9.75 -10.63 8.50
N LYS A 27 -10.36 -11.00 7.37
CA LYS A 27 -9.71 -11.21 6.07
C LYS A 27 -10.66 -10.76 4.97
N ALA A 28 -10.14 -10.03 3.99
CA ALA A 28 -10.87 -9.66 2.78
C ALA A 28 -10.16 -10.21 1.55
N ARG A 29 -10.93 -10.50 0.49
CA ARG A 29 -10.36 -10.78 -0.83
C ARG A 29 -9.68 -9.52 -1.35
N PHE A 30 -8.58 -9.71 -2.07
CA PHE A 30 -7.94 -8.61 -2.78
C PHE A 30 -7.45 -9.01 -4.17
N GLN A 31 -7.34 -8.00 -5.03
CA GLN A 31 -6.70 -8.06 -6.33
C GLN A 31 -5.75 -6.88 -6.49
N ILE A 32 -4.54 -7.14 -6.95
CA ILE A 32 -3.55 -6.11 -7.22
C ILE A 32 -3.81 -5.58 -8.62
N THR A 33 -4.05 -4.29 -8.73
CA THR A 33 -4.26 -3.60 -10.02
C THR A 33 -2.97 -3.02 -10.58
N LYS A 34 -2.06 -2.60 -9.70
CA LYS A 34 -0.77 -2.01 -10.06
C LYS A 34 0.24 -2.16 -8.94
N VAL A 35 1.50 -2.36 -9.29
CA VAL A 35 2.63 -2.35 -8.36
C VAL A 35 3.27 -0.97 -8.36
N ILE A 36 3.46 -0.38 -7.19
CA ILE A 36 4.22 0.86 -7.01
C ILE A 36 5.57 0.52 -6.39
N GLU A 37 6.64 0.67 -7.16
CA GLU A 37 8.01 0.52 -6.65
C GLU A 37 8.57 1.88 -6.21
N LEU A 38 8.87 2.00 -4.93
CA LEU A 38 9.52 3.16 -4.34
C LEU A 38 11.03 2.89 -4.11
N PRO A 39 11.88 3.94 -4.16
CA PRO A 39 13.24 3.86 -3.66
C PRO A 39 13.25 3.42 -2.19
N ALA A 40 14.23 2.59 -1.79
CA ALA A 40 14.30 1.99 -0.46
C ALA A 40 14.06 2.98 0.69
N LYS A 41 14.71 4.16 0.66
CA LYS A 41 14.53 5.20 1.69
C LYS A 41 13.09 5.71 1.78
N GLN A 42 12.42 5.89 0.64
CA GLN A 42 11.04 6.35 0.60
C GLN A 42 10.06 5.25 1.00
N TYR A 43 10.30 4.01 0.59
CA TYR A 43 9.53 2.85 1.02
C TYR A 43 9.54 2.72 2.55
N HIS A 44 10.73 2.74 3.18
CA HIS A 44 10.86 2.69 4.63
C HIS A 44 10.12 3.82 5.33
N ARG A 45 10.19 5.04 4.79
CA ARG A 45 9.45 6.17 5.35
C ARG A 45 7.94 6.01 5.19
N TYR A 46 7.49 5.62 4.01
CA TYR A 46 6.07 5.43 3.71
C TYR A 46 5.44 4.38 4.64
N MET A 47 6.15 3.29 4.95
CA MET A 47 5.69 2.30 5.94
C MET A 47 5.45 2.90 7.34
N ASN A 48 6.00 4.07 7.66
CA ASN A 48 5.81 4.78 8.93
C ASN A 48 4.85 5.97 8.83
N GLU A 49 4.36 6.30 7.62
CA GLU A 49 3.56 7.50 7.33
C GLU A 49 2.43 7.18 6.33
N LEU A 50 1.65 6.10 6.57
CA LEU A 50 0.61 5.60 5.65
C LEU A 50 -0.55 6.59 5.42
N LEU A 51 -0.83 7.45 6.40
CA LEU A 51 -1.84 8.52 6.32
C LEU A 51 -1.34 9.78 5.62
N ARG A 52 -0.09 9.79 5.14
CA ARG A 52 0.47 10.94 4.44
C ARG A 52 -0.04 10.98 3.01
N ASP A 53 -0.47 12.17 2.58
CA ASP A 53 -0.78 12.40 1.18
C ASP A 53 0.49 12.27 0.32
N VAL A 54 0.41 11.37 -0.67
CA VAL A 54 1.50 11.04 -1.60
C VAL A 54 0.95 10.98 -3.02
N SER A 55 1.72 11.53 -3.96
CA SER A 55 1.26 11.75 -5.32
C SER A 55 1.00 10.46 -6.09
N PHE A 56 1.70 9.37 -5.76
CA PHE A 56 1.46 8.07 -6.41
C PHE A 56 0.11 7.45 -6.04
N ILE A 57 -0.47 7.80 -4.89
CA ILE A 57 -1.84 7.37 -4.55
C ILE A 57 -2.82 8.24 -5.33
N SER A 58 -2.67 9.57 -5.26
CA SER A 58 -3.55 10.51 -5.97
C SER A 58 -3.62 10.26 -7.48
N ARG A 59 -2.51 9.87 -8.12
CA ARG A 59 -2.48 9.56 -9.56
C ARG A 59 -3.19 8.25 -9.94
N ASN A 60 -3.33 7.32 -9.00
CA ASN A 60 -3.81 5.97 -9.26
C ASN A 60 -5.12 5.67 -8.51
N VAL A 61 -5.89 6.69 -8.14
CA VAL A 61 -7.19 6.55 -7.44
C VAL A 61 -8.13 5.61 -8.21
N GLU A 62 -8.18 5.73 -9.54
CA GLU A 62 -9.05 4.91 -10.40
C GLU A 62 -8.68 3.42 -10.42
N ASP A 63 -7.45 3.08 -10.01
CA ASP A 63 -6.97 1.69 -9.90
C ASP A 63 -7.36 1.05 -8.56
N MET A 64 -7.99 1.79 -7.64
CA MET A 64 -8.39 1.33 -6.32
C MET A 64 -9.89 1.47 -6.11
N ARG A 65 -10.51 0.42 -5.57
CA ARG A 65 -11.91 0.46 -5.10
C ARG A 65 -12.24 -0.80 -4.31
N PHE A 66 -13.36 -0.78 -3.59
CA PHE A 66 -13.99 -1.99 -3.09
C PHE A 66 -15.10 -2.44 -4.06
N ASP A 67 -14.99 -3.65 -4.60
CA ASP A 67 -16.07 -4.27 -5.38
C ASP A 67 -17.05 -4.95 -4.42
N GLY A 68 -18.21 -4.32 -4.20
CA GLY A 68 -19.25 -4.85 -3.33
C GLY A 68 -19.94 -6.11 -3.85
N LYS A 69 -19.80 -6.47 -5.13
CA LYS A 69 -20.39 -7.71 -5.66
C LYS A 69 -19.55 -8.94 -5.33
N THR A 70 -18.23 -8.78 -5.38
CA THR A 70 -17.28 -9.88 -5.12
C THR A 70 -16.61 -9.77 -3.75
N GLU A 71 -16.94 -8.74 -2.98
CA GLU A 71 -16.34 -8.37 -1.70
C GLU A 71 -14.81 -8.31 -1.77
N THR A 72 -14.31 -7.71 -2.85
CA THR A 72 -12.87 -7.69 -3.19
C THR A 72 -12.32 -6.27 -3.19
N PHE A 73 -11.22 -6.07 -2.47
CA PHE A 73 -10.43 -4.85 -2.57
C PHE A 73 -9.55 -4.88 -3.83
N LEU A 74 -9.73 -3.90 -4.71
CA LEU A 74 -8.79 -3.57 -5.77
C LEU A 74 -7.76 -2.61 -5.19
N CYS A 75 -6.49 -3.03 -5.21
CA CYS A 75 -5.44 -2.36 -4.47
C CYS A 75 -4.21 -2.06 -5.33
N LEU A 76 -3.52 -0.97 -4.97
CA LEU A 76 -2.11 -0.83 -5.29
C LEU A 76 -1.29 -1.73 -4.38
N PHE A 77 -0.21 -2.30 -4.88
CA PHE A 77 0.82 -2.96 -4.08
C PHE A 77 2.07 -2.09 -4.02
N VAL A 78 2.30 -1.42 -2.89
CA VAL A 78 3.45 -0.54 -2.68
C VAL A 78 4.60 -1.34 -2.08
N THR A 79 5.73 -1.36 -2.78
CA THR A 79 6.91 -2.15 -2.40
C THR A 79 8.21 -1.42 -2.79
N CYS A 80 9.34 -2.06 -2.51
CA CYS A 80 10.66 -1.67 -2.96
C CYS A 80 11.27 -2.85 -3.71
N ARG A 81 12.08 -2.58 -4.75
CA ARG A 81 12.72 -3.62 -5.57
C ARG A 81 13.44 -4.67 -4.74
N ASP A 82 14.21 -4.21 -3.75
CA ASP A 82 15.06 -5.07 -2.90
C ASP A 82 14.34 -5.55 -1.62
N ALA A 83 13.07 -5.23 -1.44
CA ALA A 83 12.29 -5.65 -0.28
C ALA A 83 11.45 -6.90 -0.59
N ASN A 84 11.42 -7.85 0.34
CA ASN A 84 10.49 -8.98 0.29
C ASN A 84 9.11 -8.63 0.88
N THR A 85 8.88 -7.38 1.27
CA THR A 85 7.65 -6.93 1.93
C THR A 85 6.92 -5.91 1.08
N GLY A 86 5.67 -5.64 1.41
CA GLY A 86 4.90 -4.57 0.79
C GLY A 86 3.63 -4.24 1.55
N VAL A 87 2.92 -3.24 1.06
CA VAL A 87 1.63 -2.80 1.62
C VAL A 87 0.61 -2.74 0.49
N LEU A 88 -0.51 -3.43 0.65
CA LEU A 88 -1.70 -3.21 -0.18
C LEU A 88 -2.37 -1.93 0.26
N VAL A 89 -2.78 -1.11 -0.71
CA VAL A 89 -3.38 0.20 -0.48
C VAL A 89 -4.69 0.30 -1.24
N GLU A 90 -5.75 0.69 -0.54
CA GLU A 90 -6.99 1.21 -1.11
C GLU A 90 -7.24 2.59 -0.49
N SER A 91 -7.55 3.58 -1.32
CA SER A 91 -7.56 5.00 -0.91
C SER A 91 -8.94 5.54 -0.57
N GLU A 92 -10.02 4.91 -1.05
CA GLU A 92 -11.39 5.41 -1.05
C GLU A 92 -11.49 6.83 -1.64
N GLY A 93 -10.65 7.16 -2.63
CA GLY A 93 -10.59 8.47 -3.28
C GLY A 93 -9.62 9.49 -2.65
N PHE A 94 -8.86 9.12 -1.63
CA PHE A 94 -7.94 10.02 -0.92
C PHE A 94 -6.50 9.96 -1.45
N GLY A 95 -5.66 10.90 -1.04
CA GLY A 95 -4.22 10.92 -1.36
C GLY A 95 -3.36 10.01 -0.48
N TYR A 96 -3.96 9.24 0.43
CA TYR A 96 -3.28 8.40 1.43
C TYR A 96 -3.88 6.98 1.47
N ALA A 97 -3.21 6.05 2.19
CA ALA A 97 -3.70 4.69 2.35
C ALA A 97 -4.82 4.62 3.39
N ARG A 98 -6.06 4.84 2.95
CA ARG A 98 -7.21 4.82 3.85
C ARG A 98 -7.52 3.41 4.36
N TYR A 99 -7.32 2.40 3.54
CA TYR A 99 -7.18 1.00 3.96
C TYR A 99 -5.81 0.49 3.55
N ALA A 100 -5.17 -0.20 4.48
CA ALA A 100 -3.86 -0.79 4.27
C ALA A 100 -3.83 -2.24 4.76
N ALA A 101 -3.10 -3.11 4.07
CA ALA A 101 -2.78 -4.45 4.54
C ALA A 101 -1.29 -4.75 4.31
N PHE A 102 -0.61 -5.25 5.34
CA PHE A 102 0.81 -5.58 5.24
C PHE A 102 1.02 -6.97 4.64
N ILE A 103 1.91 -7.06 3.66
CA ILE A 103 2.33 -8.31 3.03
C ILE A 103 3.77 -8.61 3.45
N PRO A 104 3.99 -9.63 4.30
CA PRO A 104 5.33 -9.98 4.78
C PRO A 104 6.17 -10.71 3.71
N GLU A 105 5.52 -11.32 2.72
CA GLU A 105 6.19 -12.12 1.68
C GLU A 105 5.66 -11.78 0.28
N LYS A 106 6.36 -10.88 -0.40
CA LYS A 106 6.09 -10.46 -1.78
C LYS A 106 6.08 -11.65 -2.75
N LYS A 107 6.95 -12.64 -2.52
CA LYS A 107 7.07 -13.84 -3.36
C LYS A 107 5.83 -14.73 -3.33
N ALA A 108 4.97 -14.60 -2.32
CA ALA A 108 3.70 -15.32 -2.25
C ALA A 108 2.64 -14.71 -3.18
N LEU A 109 2.89 -13.52 -3.76
CA LEU A 109 1.98 -12.85 -4.68
C LEU A 109 2.30 -13.21 -6.12
N VAL A 110 1.24 -13.45 -6.91
CA VAL A 110 1.34 -13.54 -8.37
C VAL A 110 1.28 -12.12 -8.94
N LEU A 111 2.43 -11.63 -9.43
CA LEU A 111 2.57 -10.27 -9.97
C LEU A 111 2.80 -10.24 -11.50
N ASP A 112 2.84 -11.41 -12.15
CA ASP A 112 3.04 -11.51 -13.58
C ASP A 112 1.91 -10.81 -14.36
N GLY A 113 2.29 -9.93 -15.29
CA GLY A 113 1.35 -9.14 -16.09
C GLY A 113 0.71 -7.96 -15.35
N ILE A 114 1.00 -7.76 -14.05
CA ILE A 114 0.55 -6.57 -13.33
C ILE A 114 1.44 -5.37 -13.70
N PRO A 115 0.87 -4.22 -14.09
CA PRO A 115 1.66 -3.04 -14.44
C PRO A 115 2.46 -2.53 -13.24
N VAL A 116 3.69 -2.06 -13.50
CA VAL A 116 4.60 -1.53 -12.49
C VAL A 116 4.86 -0.04 -12.75
N GLU A 117 4.66 0.79 -11.73
CA GLU A 117 5.05 2.20 -11.71
C GLU A 117 6.28 2.37 -10.80
N HIS A 118 7.35 2.98 -11.32
CA HIS A 118 8.48 3.41 -10.51
C HIS A 118 8.24 4.84 -10.01
N ALA A 119 7.74 4.98 -8.79
CA ALA A 119 7.37 6.28 -8.22
C ALA A 119 8.52 6.88 -7.40
N ASN A 120 8.62 8.22 -7.41
CA ASN A 120 9.55 8.97 -6.57
C ASN A 120 8.81 10.18 -5.97
N GLU A 121 8.53 10.09 -4.67
CA GLU A 121 7.74 11.06 -3.93
C GLU A 121 8.62 12.15 -3.30
N LYS A 122 8.35 13.41 -3.66
CA LYS A 122 9.06 14.55 -3.09
C LYS A 122 8.78 14.70 -1.59
N CYS A 123 7.54 14.46 -1.17
CA CYS A 123 7.13 14.58 0.23
C CYS A 123 7.81 13.55 1.16
N LEU A 124 8.25 12.42 0.60
CA LEU A 124 8.97 11.38 1.35
C LEU A 124 10.50 11.61 1.38
N ARG A 125 11.03 12.62 0.68
CA ARG A 125 12.45 13.00 0.76
C ARG A 125 12.80 13.42 2.19
N GLN A 126 14.01 13.06 2.65
CA GLN A 126 14.50 13.41 3.99
C GLN A 126 14.21 14.89 4.28
N ARG A 127 13.68 15.19 5.48
CA ARG A 127 13.88 16.54 6.02
C ARG A 127 15.39 16.70 6.14
N SER A 128 15.98 17.59 5.36
CA SER A 128 17.26 18.17 5.73
C SER A 128 17.07 18.70 7.15
N VAL A 129 17.76 18.10 8.12
CA VAL A 129 17.85 18.66 9.46
C VAL A 129 18.40 20.07 9.25
N PRO A 130 17.75 21.13 9.77
CA PRO A 130 18.38 22.44 9.77
C PRO A 130 19.65 22.28 10.61
N GLU A 131 20.83 22.42 9.99
CA GLU A 131 22.05 22.65 10.74
C GLU A 131 21.80 23.86 11.63
N ARG A 132 21.89 23.64 12.95
CA ARG A 132 21.79 24.70 13.96
C ARG A 132 23.06 25.53 13.96
#